data_AF-A0A8B6D634-F1
#
_entry.id   AF-A0A8B6D634-F1
#
_cell.length_a   1.000
_cell.length_b   1.000
_cell.length_c   1.000
_cell.angle_alpha   90.00
_cell.angle_beta   90.00
_cell.angle_gamma   90.00
#
_symmetry.space_group_name_H-M   'P 1'
#
loop_
_entity.id
_entity.type
_entity.pdbx_description
1 polymer ?
#
loop_
_entity_poly.entity_id
_entity_poly.type
_entity_poly.pdbx_seq_one_letter_code
_entity_poly.pdbx_strand_id
1 'polypeptide(L)'
;MNLDSIRNMDIKKFLPCKKLRRSNRLEGKDKMSPEIKKDTLLSSPDVKVCTKSAALGYFDLLPLELKFYILRYMTVEDISLLALGSKAMRNLVEGFRVLSPSLTNKVIQQLHASIHPLPTEKLGDFLRTFNRQGLLVKRTTCLYATRERLKIVNEYLTRMMCGNACKCEKMSRCISLTCFGKFLHTVIAGWDDSECVRTFDILNSHTAVNKNVKMIVNSKPGLHSRCEYEIRCYFRRIFLDHCQSINERAFWLTRILKPWPMVHQSRLLYILYGPTLEEEILWYELCENTPIDSEQSAKHFGELANALQILHCYPKEWSEDNIISVLDELTSSPDEWLAENVAHLLILCGDLITSKMLISKAINGRIMELSSITTSFCVVCVKNSFSLSYVMTMIQNILDAMDNGKKRLQFFNSVMDMFRELILDMHEFSDPEDTHGNDMYYMVTALAEFTKKIIQLAYKNSITL
;
A
#
# COMPACT_ATOMS: atom_id res chain seq x y z
N MET A 1 24.39 -12.45 -32.04
CA MET A 1 25.06 -11.44 -31.20
C MET A 1 26.44 -11.25 -31.80
N ASN A 2 26.80 -10.04 -32.23
CA ASN A 2 28.03 -9.77 -32.96
C ASN A 2 29.23 -9.87 -32.01
N LEU A 3 30.12 -10.84 -32.24
CA LEU A 3 31.24 -11.22 -31.34
C LEU A 3 32.27 -10.09 -31.15
N ASP A 4 32.29 -9.11 -32.04
CA ASP A 4 33.26 -8.02 -32.02
C ASP A 4 32.97 -6.93 -30.98
N SER A 5 31.75 -6.85 -30.45
CA SER A 5 31.41 -5.90 -29.38
C SER A 5 31.99 -6.29 -28.00
N ILE A 6 32.43 -7.54 -27.82
CA ILE A 6 32.90 -8.06 -26.54
C ILE A 6 34.42 -7.87 -26.38
N ARG A 7 35.17 -7.71 -27.49
CA ARG A 7 36.65 -7.67 -27.47
C ARG A 7 37.27 -6.40 -26.86
N ASN A 8 36.51 -5.31 -26.70
CA ASN A 8 37.04 -4.03 -26.22
C ASN A 8 36.50 -3.58 -24.83
N MET A 9 35.77 -4.42 -24.10
CA MET A 9 35.37 -4.09 -22.73
C MET A 9 36.47 -4.50 -21.74
N ASP A 10 37.11 -3.50 -21.12
CA ASP A 10 38.05 -3.70 -20.01
C ASP A 10 37.28 -4.18 -18.76
N ILE A 11 37.05 -5.50 -18.69
CA ILE A 11 36.38 -6.23 -17.61
C ILE A 11 36.99 -5.90 -16.23
N LYS A 12 38.27 -5.50 -16.17
CA LYS A 12 38.95 -5.12 -14.92
C LYS A 12 38.35 -3.88 -14.27
N LYS A 13 37.66 -3.00 -15.01
CA LYS A 13 36.97 -1.82 -14.45
C LYS A 13 35.70 -2.14 -13.66
N PHE A 14 35.10 -3.32 -13.84
CA PHE A 14 33.90 -3.75 -13.10
C PHE A 14 34.21 -4.54 -11.83
N LEU A 15 35.48 -4.88 -11.60
CA LEU A 15 35.97 -5.65 -10.45
C LEU A 15 36.57 -4.86 -9.27
N PRO A 16 36.86 -3.54 -9.30
CA PRO A 16 37.44 -2.87 -8.15
C PRO A 16 36.36 -2.55 -7.12
N CYS A 17 36.57 -3.09 -5.91
CA CYS A 17 35.75 -2.90 -4.72
C CYS A 17 35.25 -1.46 -4.54
N LYS A 18 33.92 -1.29 -4.55
CA LYS A 18 33.29 -0.16 -3.86
C LYS A 18 33.26 -0.47 -2.35
N LYS A 19 33.67 0.51 -1.55
CA LYS A 19 34.03 0.40 -0.12
C LYS A 19 33.04 -0.43 0.71
N LEU A 20 33.58 -1.34 1.53
CA LEU A 20 32.85 -2.08 2.57
C LEU A 20 32.28 -1.15 3.65
N ARG A 21 31.13 -1.52 4.23
CA ARG A 21 30.70 -1.05 5.56
C ARG A 21 31.68 -1.64 6.59
N ARG A 22 32.50 -0.79 7.23
CA ARG A 22 33.29 -1.19 8.41
C ARG A 22 32.31 -1.51 9.54
N SER A 23 32.06 -2.79 9.76
CA SER A 23 31.45 -3.30 10.98
C SER A 23 32.57 -3.93 11.78
N ASN A 24 33.00 -3.28 12.86
CA ASN A 24 34.05 -3.78 13.77
C ASN A 24 33.58 -4.98 14.62
N ARG A 25 32.55 -5.72 14.18
CA ARG A 25 31.90 -6.77 14.98
C ARG A 25 32.49 -8.17 14.76
N LEU A 26 33.51 -8.30 13.90
CA LEU A 26 34.16 -9.57 13.55
C LEU A 26 35.70 -9.45 13.49
N GLU A 27 36.31 -8.69 14.40
CA GLU A 27 37.76 -8.82 14.63
C GLU A 27 38.00 -9.99 15.60
N GLY A 28 37.93 -11.21 15.05
CA GLY A 28 38.53 -12.38 15.68
C GLY A 28 40.05 -12.25 15.60
N LYS A 29 40.71 -12.24 16.77
CA LYS A 29 42.16 -12.24 16.92
C LYS A 29 42.77 -13.52 16.30
N ASP A 30 43.28 -13.44 15.08
CA ASP A 30 44.21 -14.46 14.58
C ASP A 30 45.59 -14.22 15.21
N LYS A 31 45.85 -14.94 16.30
CA LYS A 31 47.18 -15.07 16.89
C LYS A 31 48.03 -16.02 16.04
N MET A 32 49.19 -15.54 15.62
CA MET A 32 50.32 -16.32 15.09
C MET A 32 50.66 -17.52 15.99
N SER A 33 50.98 -18.66 15.38
CA SER A 33 51.77 -19.76 15.96
C SER A 33 52.36 -20.63 14.81
N PRO A 34 53.50 -21.32 15.03
CA PRO A 34 54.66 -21.18 14.16
C PRO A 34 55.05 -22.42 13.33
N GLU A 35 55.91 -22.14 12.34
CA GLU A 35 56.94 -22.98 11.71
C GLU A 35 56.94 -24.50 11.97
N ILE A 36 56.71 -25.27 10.90
CA ILE A 36 57.17 -26.67 10.81
C ILE A 36 58.22 -26.77 9.70
N LYS A 37 59.33 -27.37 10.10
CA LYS A 37 60.64 -27.46 9.43
C LYS A 37 60.60 -28.21 8.10
N LYS A 38 61.48 -27.77 7.20
CA LYS A 38 61.97 -28.52 6.04
C LYS A 38 62.75 -29.75 6.50
N ASP A 39 62.52 -30.88 5.83
CA ASP A 39 63.54 -31.88 5.54
C ASP A 39 63.13 -32.72 4.31
N THR A 40 64.13 -33.39 3.76
CA THR A 40 64.46 -33.43 2.33
C THR A 40 64.15 -34.78 1.66
N LEU A 41 64.03 -34.75 0.32
CA LEU A 41 64.31 -35.81 -0.66
C LEU A 41 63.38 -37.05 -0.73
N LEU A 42 62.61 -37.13 -1.82
CA LEU A 42 62.81 -38.13 -2.90
C LEU A 42 61.96 -37.78 -4.13
N SER A 43 62.56 -38.06 -5.27
CA SER A 43 62.22 -37.66 -6.63
C SER A 43 61.03 -38.41 -7.24
N SER A 44 60.10 -37.67 -7.84
CA SER A 44 59.30 -38.10 -8.99
C SER A 44 58.96 -36.87 -9.85
N PRO A 45 59.17 -36.89 -11.18
CA PRO A 45 58.86 -35.78 -12.06
C PRO A 45 57.50 -36.00 -12.71
N ASP A 46 56.40 -35.88 -11.97
CA ASP A 46 55.08 -35.78 -12.60
C ASP A 46 54.17 -34.80 -11.86
N VAL A 47 53.95 -33.67 -12.52
CA VAL A 47 52.90 -32.68 -12.32
C VAL A 47 52.58 -32.34 -10.86
N LYS A 48 53.37 -31.41 -10.29
CA LYS A 48 52.87 -30.53 -9.23
C LYS A 48 51.67 -29.77 -9.78
N VAL A 49 50.46 -30.30 -9.57
CA VAL A 49 49.23 -29.50 -9.66
C VAL A 49 49.37 -28.43 -8.58
N CYS A 50 49.85 -27.27 -8.99
CA CYS A 50 49.95 -26.08 -8.15
C CYS A 50 48.51 -25.58 -7.93
N THR A 51 47.75 -26.28 -7.07
CA THR A 51 46.47 -25.81 -6.56
C THR A 51 46.73 -24.67 -5.56
N LYS A 52 47.21 -23.53 -6.08
CA LYS A 52 46.88 -22.26 -5.43
C LYS A 52 45.35 -22.20 -5.49
N SER A 53 44.71 -22.33 -4.33
CA SER A 53 43.25 -22.30 -4.17
C SER A 53 42.75 -20.96 -4.71
N ALA A 54 42.41 -20.95 -6.00
CA ALA A 54 41.84 -19.80 -6.67
C ALA A 54 40.45 -19.55 -6.04
N ALA A 55 39.96 -18.31 -6.11
CA ALA A 55 38.81 -17.89 -5.30
C ALA A 55 37.49 -18.63 -5.65
N LEU A 56 37.43 -19.31 -6.81
CA LEU A 56 36.35 -20.20 -7.24
C LEU A 56 36.78 -21.68 -7.35
N GLY A 57 37.94 -22.06 -6.80
CA GLY A 57 38.48 -23.42 -6.91
C GLY A 57 38.72 -23.84 -8.36
N TYR A 58 38.39 -25.09 -8.72
CA TYR A 58 38.54 -25.58 -10.09
C TYR A 58 37.68 -24.82 -11.12
N PHE A 59 36.61 -24.16 -10.69
CA PHE A 59 35.80 -23.35 -11.59
C PHE A 59 36.60 -22.18 -12.17
N ASP A 60 37.68 -21.73 -11.50
CA ASP A 60 38.56 -20.70 -12.03
C ASP A 60 39.35 -21.11 -13.28
N LEU A 61 39.46 -22.42 -13.56
CA LEU A 61 40.08 -22.93 -14.79
C LEU A 61 39.28 -22.57 -16.05
N LEU A 62 37.99 -22.24 -15.91
CA LEU A 62 37.13 -21.87 -17.04
C LEU A 62 37.30 -20.39 -17.43
N PRO A 63 37.34 -20.06 -18.74
CA PRO A 63 37.15 -18.70 -19.23
C PRO A 63 35.82 -18.08 -18.75
N LEU A 64 35.78 -16.76 -18.66
CA LEU A 64 34.61 -16.03 -18.16
C LEU A 64 33.35 -16.32 -18.99
N GLU A 65 33.52 -16.46 -20.30
CA GLU A 65 32.47 -16.76 -21.27
C GLU A 65 31.83 -18.11 -20.98
N LEU A 66 32.63 -19.15 -20.68
CA LEU A 66 32.11 -20.46 -20.31
C LEU A 66 31.42 -20.43 -18.95
N LYS A 67 31.96 -19.67 -17.98
CA LYS A 67 31.28 -19.46 -16.69
C LYS A 67 29.89 -18.84 -16.88
N PHE A 68 29.77 -17.78 -17.70
CA PHE A 68 28.49 -17.14 -18.00
C PHE A 68 27.55 -18.04 -18.82
N TYR A 69 28.11 -18.83 -19.73
CA TYR A 69 27.34 -19.81 -20.49
C TYR A 69 26.73 -20.86 -19.57
N ILE A 70 27.48 -21.38 -18.59
CA ILE A 70 26.97 -22.31 -17.57
C ILE A 70 25.86 -21.65 -16.75
N LEU A 71 26.09 -20.44 -16.25
CA LEU A 71 25.08 -19.70 -15.47
C LEU A 71 23.77 -19.48 -16.23
N ARG A 72 23.79 -19.40 -17.57
CA ARG A 72 22.58 -19.26 -18.40
C ARG A 72 21.64 -20.47 -18.33
N TYR A 73 22.14 -21.66 -18.01
CA TYR A 73 21.33 -22.88 -17.88
C TYR A 73 20.74 -23.07 -16.48
N MET A 74 21.13 -22.24 -15.53
CA MET A 74 20.65 -22.31 -14.15
C MET A 74 19.40 -21.45 -13.97
N THR A 75 18.53 -21.83 -13.04
CA THR A 75 17.39 -21.00 -12.69
C THR A 75 17.85 -19.75 -11.93
N VAL A 76 17.06 -18.68 -11.96
CA VAL A 76 17.34 -17.46 -11.17
C VAL A 76 17.48 -17.79 -9.67
N GLU A 77 16.74 -18.79 -9.20
CA GLU A 77 16.79 -19.26 -7.81
C GLU A 77 18.14 -19.92 -7.49
N ASP A 78 18.59 -20.85 -8.32
CA ASP A 78 19.89 -21.52 -8.13
C ASP A 78 21.06 -20.53 -8.21
N ILE A 79 21.03 -19.63 -9.20
CA ILE A 79 22.03 -18.55 -9.35
C ILE A 79 22.05 -17.67 -8.10
N SER A 80 20.88 -17.35 -7.55
CA SER A 80 20.79 -16.53 -6.35
C SER A 80 21.33 -17.24 -5.10
N LEU A 81 21.18 -18.56 -5.00
CA LEU A 81 21.76 -19.37 -3.93
C LEU A 81 23.28 -19.48 -4.08
N LEU A 82 23.79 -19.67 -5.30
CA LEU A 82 25.23 -19.66 -5.59
C LEU A 82 25.90 -18.35 -5.14
N ALA A 83 25.22 -17.21 -5.32
CA ALA A 83 25.72 -15.90 -4.89
C ALA A 83 25.96 -15.81 -3.37
N LEU A 84 25.39 -16.70 -2.55
CA LEU A 84 25.62 -16.76 -1.12
C LEU A 84 26.82 -17.63 -0.72
N GLY A 85 27.32 -18.48 -1.62
CA GLY A 85 28.36 -19.47 -1.30
C GLY A 85 29.75 -18.86 -1.06
N SER A 86 30.15 -17.85 -1.83
CA SER A 86 31.43 -17.15 -1.61
C SER A 86 31.42 -15.73 -2.18
N LYS A 87 32.33 -14.88 -1.70
CA LYS A 87 32.52 -13.51 -2.26
C LYS A 87 32.85 -13.55 -3.75
N ALA A 88 33.69 -14.49 -4.18
CA ALA A 88 34.07 -14.62 -5.58
C ALA A 88 32.89 -15.06 -6.45
N MET A 89 32.10 -16.03 -5.98
CA MET A 89 30.92 -16.50 -6.70
C MET A 89 29.86 -15.40 -6.81
N ARG A 90 29.63 -14.66 -5.72
CA ARG A 90 28.75 -13.48 -5.73
C ARG A 90 29.16 -12.45 -6.77
N ASN A 91 30.45 -12.14 -6.85
CA ASN A 91 30.97 -11.17 -7.82
C ASN A 91 30.81 -11.67 -9.26
N LEU A 92 31.02 -12.97 -9.50
CA LEU A 92 30.79 -13.59 -10.81
C LEU A 92 29.30 -13.52 -11.21
N VAL A 93 28.40 -13.88 -10.30
CA VAL A 93 26.94 -13.81 -10.51
C VAL A 93 26.48 -12.37 -10.74
N GLU A 94 27.01 -11.42 -9.99
CA GLU A 94 26.71 -10.00 -10.18
C GLU A 94 27.20 -9.52 -11.57
N GLY A 95 28.41 -9.92 -11.97
CA GLY A 95 28.93 -9.65 -13.31
C GLY A 95 28.03 -10.24 -14.39
N PHE A 96 27.58 -11.49 -14.21
CA PHE A 96 26.63 -12.14 -15.13
C PHE A 96 25.32 -11.36 -15.23
N ARG A 97 24.74 -10.95 -14.10
CA ARG A 97 23.50 -10.16 -14.02
C ARG A 97 23.62 -8.82 -14.76
N VAL A 98 24.71 -8.09 -14.55
CA VAL A 98 24.95 -6.76 -15.15
C VAL A 98 25.24 -6.88 -16.65
N LEU A 99 26.03 -7.86 -17.06
CA LEU A 99 26.46 -8.03 -18.45
C LEU A 99 25.46 -8.81 -19.32
N SER A 100 24.47 -9.47 -18.70
CA SER A 100 23.42 -10.22 -19.40
C SER A 100 22.00 -9.66 -19.16
N PRO A 101 21.74 -8.35 -19.40
CA PRO A 101 20.43 -7.74 -19.12
C PRO A 101 19.33 -8.20 -20.10
N SER A 102 19.71 -8.87 -21.19
CA SER A 102 18.81 -9.23 -22.29
C SER A 102 17.62 -10.09 -21.84
N LEU A 103 17.81 -10.98 -20.85
CA LEU A 103 16.73 -11.81 -20.34
C LEU A 103 15.69 -10.97 -19.58
N THR A 104 16.14 -10.13 -18.66
CA THR A 104 15.28 -9.22 -17.90
C THR A 104 14.57 -8.23 -18.83
N ASN A 105 15.28 -7.66 -19.81
CA ASN A 105 14.70 -6.71 -20.75
C ASN A 105 13.60 -7.35 -21.62
N LYS A 106 13.74 -8.61 -22.03
CA LYS A 106 12.70 -9.33 -22.77
C LYS A 106 11.42 -9.51 -21.94
N VAL A 107 11.56 -9.89 -20.67
CA VAL A 107 10.41 -10.05 -19.76
C VAL A 107 9.70 -8.71 -19.56
N ILE A 108 10.45 -7.62 -19.38
CA ILE A 108 9.90 -6.28 -19.23
C ILE A 108 9.16 -5.84 -20.51
N GLN A 109 9.73 -6.10 -21.69
CA GLN A 109 9.07 -5.80 -22.97
C GLN A 109 7.77 -6.59 -23.16
N GLN A 110 7.76 -7.88 -22.80
CA GLN A 110 6.55 -8.71 -22.83
C GLN A 110 5.48 -8.18 -21.89
N LEU A 111 5.89 -7.71 -20.71
CA LEU A 111 4.99 -7.13 -19.73
C LEU A 111 4.30 -5.87 -20.28
N HIS A 112 5.04 -4.97 -20.93
CA HIS A 112 4.46 -3.75 -21.51
C HIS A 112 3.62 -3.99 -22.76
N ALA A 113 3.91 -5.05 -23.52
CA ALA A 113 3.17 -5.44 -24.72
C ALA A 113 1.95 -6.33 -24.43
N SER A 114 1.70 -6.69 -23.16
CA SER A 114 0.59 -7.56 -22.78
C SER A 114 -0.75 -6.82 -22.86
N ILE A 115 -1.79 -7.54 -23.30
CA ILE A 115 -3.17 -7.05 -23.27
C ILE A 115 -3.69 -7.18 -21.83
N HIS A 116 -4.36 -6.13 -21.34
CA HIS A 116 -4.91 -6.05 -19.99
C HIS A 116 -6.45 -5.95 -20.00
N PRO A 117 -7.16 -6.57 -19.05
CA PRO A 117 -6.66 -7.29 -17.86
C PRO A 117 -6.02 -8.65 -18.21
N LEU A 118 -4.99 -9.01 -17.45
CA LEU A 118 -4.32 -10.31 -17.60
C LEU A 118 -5.09 -11.39 -16.83
N PRO A 119 -5.17 -12.62 -17.34
CA PRO A 119 -5.61 -13.77 -16.56
C PRO A 119 -4.80 -13.91 -15.27
N THR A 120 -5.46 -14.30 -14.18
CA THR A 120 -4.86 -14.41 -12.83
C THR A 120 -3.59 -15.26 -12.80
N GLU A 121 -3.56 -16.36 -13.55
CA GLU A 121 -2.39 -17.24 -13.64
C GLU A 121 -1.17 -16.53 -14.25
N LYS A 122 -1.36 -15.83 -15.37
CA LYS A 122 -0.29 -15.09 -16.06
C LYS A 122 0.24 -13.94 -15.19
N LEU A 123 -0.65 -13.25 -14.49
CA LEU A 123 -0.24 -12.25 -13.49
C LEU A 123 0.62 -12.90 -12.41
N GLY A 124 0.21 -14.06 -11.89
CA GLY A 124 0.97 -14.84 -10.92
C GLY A 124 2.37 -15.22 -11.41
N ASP A 125 2.53 -15.59 -12.68
CA ASP A 125 3.82 -15.90 -13.30
C ASP A 125 4.76 -14.70 -13.34
N PHE A 126 4.26 -13.53 -13.74
CA PHE A 126 5.05 -12.31 -13.71
C PHE A 126 5.47 -11.97 -12.27
N LEU A 127 4.54 -12.02 -11.31
CA LEU A 127 4.86 -11.73 -9.91
C LEU A 127 5.90 -12.70 -9.34
N ARG A 128 5.82 -14.00 -9.65
CA ARG A 128 6.85 -14.99 -9.28
C ARG A 128 8.20 -14.67 -9.91
N THR A 129 8.21 -14.28 -11.18
CA THR A 129 9.44 -13.89 -11.89
C THR A 129 10.12 -12.71 -11.21
N PHE A 130 9.37 -11.65 -10.89
CA PHE A 130 9.92 -10.46 -10.23
C PHE A 130 10.30 -10.69 -8.77
N ASN A 131 9.61 -11.60 -8.07
CA ASN A 131 10.05 -12.07 -6.76
C ASN A 131 11.42 -12.77 -6.84
N ARG A 132 11.61 -13.70 -7.78
CA ARG A 132 12.91 -14.38 -8.00
C ARG A 132 14.02 -13.39 -8.35
N GLN A 133 13.73 -12.41 -9.20
CA GLN A 133 14.67 -11.31 -9.51
C GLN A 133 15.01 -10.48 -8.27
N GLY A 134 14.02 -10.20 -7.41
CA GLY A 134 14.23 -9.49 -6.15
C GLY A 134 15.13 -10.28 -5.19
N LEU A 135 14.94 -11.60 -5.09
CA LEU A 135 15.82 -12.48 -4.31
C LEU A 135 17.25 -12.50 -4.84
N LEU A 136 17.42 -12.57 -6.17
CA LEU A 136 18.74 -12.49 -6.80
C LEU A 136 19.44 -11.19 -6.42
N VAL A 137 18.80 -10.04 -6.62
CA VAL A 137 19.38 -8.73 -6.27
C VAL A 137 19.65 -8.63 -4.78
N LYS A 138 18.74 -9.10 -3.92
CA LYS A 138 18.93 -9.10 -2.47
C LYS A 138 20.18 -9.88 -2.06
N ARG A 139 20.37 -11.08 -2.62
CA ARG A 139 21.47 -11.99 -2.29
C ARG A 139 22.80 -11.52 -2.89
N THR A 140 22.82 -11.00 -4.12
CA THR A 140 24.06 -10.50 -4.74
C THR A 140 24.53 -9.17 -4.13
N THR A 141 23.62 -8.38 -3.58
CA THR A 141 23.92 -7.05 -3.02
C THR A 141 23.91 -7.00 -1.48
N CYS A 142 23.84 -8.15 -0.80
CA CYS A 142 23.68 -8.22 0.66
C CYS A 142 24.80 -7.53 1.46
N LEU A 143 26.00 -7.39 0.89
CA LEU A 143 27.13 -6.69 1.51
C LEU A 143 27.31 -5.25 1.02
N TYR A 144 26.44 -4.77 0.13
CA TYR A 144 26.55 -3.43 -0.42
C TYR A 144 25.96 -2.42 0.56
N ALA A 145 26.52 -1.20 0.56
CA ALA A 145 25.88 -0.09 1.25
C ALA A 145 24.50 0.18 0.65
N THR A 146 23.53 0.60 1.47
CA THR A 146 22.15 0.92 1.07
C THR A 146 22.09 1.78 -0.19
N ARG A 147 22.95 2.80 -0.28
CA ARG A 147 23.05 3.70 -1.43
C ARG A 147 23.32 2.96 -2.75
N GLU A 148 24.23 1.98 -2.76
CA GLU A 148 24.53 1.23 -3.99
C GLU A 148 23.40 0.25 -4.33
N ARG A 149 22.74 -0.34 -3.33
CA ARG A 149 21.56 -1.19 -3.53
C ARG A 149 20.41 -0.39 -4.16
N LEU A 150 20.18 0.82 -3.69
CA LEU A 150 19.13 1.71 -4.19
C LEU A 150 19.39 2.21 -5.63
N LYS A 151 20.66 2.34 -6.05
CA LYS A 151 20.97 2.60 -7.47
C LYS A 151 20.45 1.49 -8.39
N ILE A 152 20.63 0.23 -7.98
CA ILE A 152 20.15 -0.93 -8.75
C ILE A 152 18.62 -0.94 -8.77
N VAL A 153 17.97 -0.67 -7.63
CA VAL A 153 16.51 -0.57 -7.56
C VAL A 153 15.97 0.53 -8.49
N ASN A 154 16.59 1.71 -8.52
CA ASN A 154 16.21 2.78 -9.44
C ASN A 154 16.37 2.37 -10.90
N GLU A 155 17.48 1.72 -11.27
CA GLU A 155 17.69 1.22 -12.64
C GLU A 155 16.61 0.22 -13.05
N TYR A 156 16.13 -0.63 -12.13
CA TYR A 156 14.96 -1.47 -12.38
C TYR A 156 13.70 -0.61 -12.57
N LEU A 157 13.43 0.35 -11.69
CA LEU A 157 12.26 1.23 -11.83
C LEU A 157 12.26 1.95 -13.18
N THR A 158 13.37 2.59 -13.57
CA THR A 158 13.50 3.29 -14.86
C THR A 158 13.09 2.38 -16.03
N ARG A 159 13.51 1.11 -16.01
CA ARG A 159 13.15 0.15 -17.07
C ARG A 159 11.70 -0.29 -17.04
N MET A 160 11.06 -0.25 -15.87
CA MET A 160 9.66 -0.65 -15.67
C MET A 160 8.66 0.49 -15.93
N MET A 161 9.11 1.73 -16.04
CA MET A 161 8.25 2.87 -16.34
C MET A 161 7.70 2.79 -17.76
N CYS A 162 6.37 2.81 -17.90
CA CYS A 162 5.70 2.68 -19.20
C CYS A 162 6.13 3.75 -20.22
N GLY A 163 6.44 4.96 -19.78
CA GLY A 163 6.90 6.05 -20.66
C GLY A 163 8.24 5.76 -21.36
N ASN A 164 9.02 4.80 -20.85
CA ASN A 164 10.27 4.36 -21.45
C ASN A 164 10.09 3.15 -22.39
N ALA A 165 8.87 2.61 -22.51
CA ALA A 165 8.56 1.46 -23.34
C ALA A 165 7.80 1.88 -24.61
N CYS A 166 8.35 1.59 -25.79
CA CYS A 166 7.76 2.00 -27.07
C CYS A 166 6.40 1.34 -27.42
N LYS A 167 5.89 0.39 -26.62
CA LYS A 167 4.71 -0.45 -26.94
C LYS A 167 3.67 -0.53 -25.82
N CYS A 168 3.65 0.42 -24.88
CA CYS A 168 2.68 0.40 -23.79
C CYS A 168 1.45 1.28 -24.13
N GLU A 169 0.42 0.67 -24.73
CA GLU A 169 -0.77 1.41 -25.18
C GLU A 169 -1.68 1.84 -24.02
N LYS A 170 -1.80 1.02 -22.97
CA LYS A 170 -2.64 1.30 -21.78
C LYS A 170 -1.81 1.37 -20.51
N MET A 171 -1.17 2.53 -20.29
CA MET A 171 -0.23 2.76 -19.18
C MET A 171 -0.86 2.54 -17.79
N SER A 172 -2.10 3.00 -17.63
CA SER A 172 -2.93 2.87 -16.43
C SER A 172 -3.23 1.42 -16.05
N ARG A 173 -3.43 0.51 -17.02
CA ARG A 173 -3.67 -0.92 -16.76
C ARG A 173 -2.40 -1.77 -16.73
N CYS A 174 -1.25 -1.17 -17.06
CA CYS A 174 -0.01 -1.91 -17.11
C CYS A 174 0.42 -2.42 -15.72
N ILE A 175 0.72 -3.71 -15.63
CA ILE A 175 1.13 -4.36 -14.37
C ILE A 175 2.60 -4.11 -14.00
N SER A 176 3.30 -3.21 -14.71
CA SER A 176 4.75 -3.03 -14.56
C SER A 176 5.09 -2.55 -13.16
N LEU A 177 4.35 -1.56 -12.66
CA LEU A 177 4.54 -1.04 -11.31
C LEU A 177 4.21 -2.10 -10.25
N THR A 178 3.22 -2.97 -10.49
CA THR A 178 2.89 -4.08 -9.57
C THR A 178 4.03 -5.10 -9.54
N CYS A 179 4.59 -5.45 -10.69
CA CYS A 179 5.75 -6.33 -10.76
C CYS A 179 6.99 -5.71 -10.10
N PHE A 180 7.19 -4.41 -10.31
CA PHE A 180 8.24 -3.66 -9.63
C PHE A 180 8.04 -3.62 -8.12
N GLY A 181 6.82 -3.39 -7.62
CA GLY A 181 6.50 -3.42 -6.20
C GLY A 181 6.81 -4.78 -5.58
N LYS A 182 6.40 -5.88 -6.24
CA LYS A 182 6.77 -7.24 -5.79
C LYS A 182 8.28 -7.45 -5.72
N PHE A 183 9.01 -6.97 -6.73
CA PHE A 183 10.48 -6.97 -6.72
C PHE A 183 11.04 -6.15 -5.55
N LEU A 184 10.55 -4.92 -5.37
CA LEU A 184 10.99 -3.98 -4.36
C LEU A 184 10.84 -4.55 -2.94
N HIS A 185 9.62 -4.97 -2.58
CA HIS A 185 9.33 -5.56 -1.27
C HIS A 185 10.17 -6.81 -1.01
N THR A 186 10.50 -7.58 -2.06
CA THR A 186 11.42 -8.73 -1.93
C THR A 186 12.87 -8.29 -1.63
N VAL A 187 13.35 -7.22 -2.26
CA VAL A 187 14.70 -6.67 -2.05
C VAL A 187 14.85 -6.06 -0.66
N ILE A 188 13.85 -5.29 -0.22
CA ILE A 188 13.87 -4.55 1.05
C ILE A 188 13.40 -5.38 2.25
N ALA A 189 12.90 -6.60 2.04
CA ALA A 189 12.51 -7.48 3.14
C ALA A 189 13.67 -7.64 4.14
N GLY A 190 13.41 -7.29 5.41
CA GLY A 190 14.39 -7.34 6.50
C GLY A 190 15.34 -6.14 6.58
N TRP A 191 15.11 -5.08 5.80
CA TRP A 191 15.77 -3.79 6.00
C TRP A 191 15.16 -3.08 7.20
N ASP A 192 15.93 -2.20 7.85
CA ASP A 192 15.40 -1.36 8.92
C ASP A 192 14.57 -0.18 8.39
N ASP A 193 13.74 0.40 9.26
CA ASP A 193 12.86 1.54 8.93
C ASP A 193 13.63 2.70 8.28
N SER A 194 14.87 2.97 8.70
CA SER A 194 15.66 4.08 8.17
C SER A 194 16.09 3.84 6.72
N GLU A 195 16.40 2.60 6.37
CA GLU A 195 16.70 2.21 4.99
C GLU A 195 15.43 2.20 4.12
N CYS A 196 14.29 1.79 4.67
CA CYS A 196 12.99 1.85 4.00
C CYS A 196 12.55 3.30 3.74
N VAL A 197 12.79 4.23 4.67
CA VAL A 197 12.57 5.67 4.45
C VAL A 197 13.42 6.17 3.30
N ARG A 198 14.72 5.87 3.27
CA ARG A 198 15.58 6.27 2.14
C ARG A 198 15.11 5.68 0.82
N THR A 199 14.55 4.47 0.84
CA THR A 199 13.97 3.84 -0.34
C THR A 199 12.80 4.66 -0.87
N PHE A 200 11.86 5.04 0.01
CA PHE A 200 10.74 5.93 -0.31
C PHE A 200 11.23 7.24 -0.96
N ASP A 201 12.14 7.93 -0.29
CA ASP A 201 12.62 9.24 -0.71
C ASP A 201 13.32 9.19 -2.07
N ILE A 202 14.16 8.18 -2.29
CA ILE A 202 14.90 8.01 -3.54
C ILE A 202 13.96 7.67 -4.70
N LEU A 203 12.98 6.78 -4.50
CA LEU A 203 12.04 6.41 -5.56
C LEU A 203 11.15 7.60 -5.94
N ASN A 204 10.63 8.32 -4.95
CA ASN A 204 9.79 9.49 -5.19
C ASN A 204 10.55 10.64 -5.84
N SER A 205 11.83 10.83 -5.48
CA SER A 205 12.71 11.81 -6.11
C SER A 205 13.01 11.43 -7.56
N HIS A 206 13.27 10.14 -7.82
CA HIS A 206 13.58 9.64 -9.16
C HIS A 206 12.41 9.78 -10.13
N THR A 207 11.18 9.57 -9.68
CA THR A 207 9.97 9.70 -10.52
C THR A 207 9.34 11.09 -10.48
N ALA A 208 9.88 12.00 -9.66
CA ALA A 208 9.32 13.32 -9.39
C ALA A 208 7.84 13.29 -8.94
N VAL A 209 7.38 12.17 -8.37
CA VAL A 209 5.97 11.94 -8.00
C VAL A 209 5.44 13.01 -7.05
N ASN A 210 6.28 13.51 -6.14
CA ASN A 210 5.89 14.55 -5.18
C ASN A 210 5.47 15.87 -5.86
N LYS A 211 6.00 16.19 -7.05
CA LYS A 211 5.55 17.36 -7.82
C LYS A 211 4.12 17.17 -8.33
N ASN A 212 3.82 15.96 -8.82
CA ASN A 212 2.49 15.59 -9.29
C ASN A 212 1.49 15.53 -8.14
N VAL A 213 1.89 14.95 -6.99
CA VAL A 213 1.07 14.97 -5.77
C VAL A 213 0.77 16.41 -5.36
N LYS A 214 1.79 17.28 -5.30
CA LYS A 214 1.60 18.70 -4.96
C LYS A 214 0.62 19.38 -5.93
N MET A 215 0.73 19.12 -7.23
CA MET A 215 -0.19 19.67 -8.22
C MET A 215 -1.63 19.22 -7.95
N ILE A 216 -1.88 17.90 -7.83
CA ILE A 216 -3.25 17.41 -7.68
C ILE A 216 -3.88 17.85 -6.36
N VAL A 217 -3.16 17.84 -5.24
CA VAL A 217 -3.75 18.21 -3.93
C VAL A 217 -4.07 19.70 -3.82
N ASN A 218 -3.43 20.57 -4.61
CA ASN A 218 -3.71 22.01 -4.64
C ASN A 218 -4.73 22.43 -5.73
N SER A 219 -5.00 21.55 -6.70
CA SER A 219 -5.99 21.79 -7.77
C SER A 219 -7.40 21.39 -7.31
N LYS A 220 -8.46 21.76 -8.04
CA LYS A 220 -9.81 21.22 -7.73
C LYS A 220 -9.87 19.69 -7.91
N PRO A 221 -10.61 18.95 -7.07
CA PRO A 221 -10.86 17.52 -7.26
C PRO A 221 -11.37 17.20 -8.67
N GLY A 222 -10.78 16.18 -9.32
CA GLY A 222 -11.15 15.76 -10.67
C GLY A 222 -10.54 16.59 -11.81
N LEU A 223 -9.94 17.75 -11.54
CA LEU A 223 -9.34 18.61 -12.59
C LEU A 223 -8.19 17.91 -13.35
N HIS A 224 -7.49 17.00 -12.67
CA HIS A 224 -6.39 16.23 -13.23
C HIS A 224 -6.63 14.72 -13.08
N SER A 225 -7.82 14.24 -13.45
CA SER A 225 -8.30 12.84 -13.25
C SER A 225 -7.23 11.78 -13.58
N ARG A 226 -6.63 11.88 -14.77
CA ARG A 226 -5.54 10.99 -15.20
C ARG A 226 -4.35 11.00 -14.23
N CYS A 227 -3.90 12.17 -13.80
CA CYS A 227 -2.76 12.29 -12.90
C CYS A 227 -3.10 11.76 -11.50
N GLU A 228 -4.32 12.00 -11.00
CA GLU A 228 -4.81 11.45 -9.74
C GLU A 228 -4.78 9.92 -9.77
N TYR A 229 -5.26 9.29 -10.86
CA TYR A 229 -5.22 7.85 -11.01
C TYR A 229 -3.80 7.30 -11.19
N GLU A 230 -2.92 8.00 -11.90
CA GLU A 230 -1.50 7.64 -12.00
C GLU A 230 -0.81 7.68 -10.62
N ILE A 231 -1.12 8.65 -9.77
CA ILE A 231 -0.66 8.72 -8.38
C ILE A 231 -1.19 7.55 -7.55
N ARG A 232 -2.49 7.24 -7.66
CA ARG A 232 -3.09 6.05 -7.03
C ARG A 232 -2.31 4.80 -7.44
N CYS A 233 -2.13 4.57 -8.73
CA CYS A 233 -1.42 3.41 -9.25
C CYS A 233 0.03 3.36 -8.75
N TYR A 234 0.74 4.49 -8.74
CA TYR A 234 2.12 4.55 -8.30
C TYR A 234 2.26 4.09 -6.84
N PHE A 235 1.53 4.72 -5.92
CA PHE A 235 1.67 4.39 -4.51
C PHE A 235 1.13 3.01 -4.17
N ARG A 236 -0.02 2.64 -4.74
CA ARG A 236 -0.62 1.33 -4.49
C ARG A 236 0.25 0.19 -5.00
N ARG A 237 0.63 0.24 -6.27
CA ARG A 237 1.33 -0.87 -6.92
C ARG A 237 2.78 -1.00 -6.48
N ILE A 238 3.42 0.08 -6.03
CA ILE A 238 4.82 0.02 -5.57
C ILE A 238 4.92 -0.30 -4.08
N PHE A 239 4.08 0.32 -3.24
CA PHE A 239 4.27 0.30 -1.77
C PHE A 239 3.14 -0.38 -0.99
N LEU A 240 1.87 -0.24 -1.39
CA LEU A 240 0.74 -0.63 -0.52
C LEU A 240 0.23 -2.04 -0.79
N ASP A 241 0.03 -2.42 -2.06
CA ASP A 241 -0.62 -3.68 -2.44
C ASP A 241 0.25 -4.93 -2.17
N HIS A 242 1.54 -4.74 -1.85
CA HIS A 242 2.49 -5.81 -1.58
C HIS A 242 2.87 -5.97 -0.10
N CYS A 243 2.29 -5.15 0.78
CA CYS A 243 2.49 -5.26 2.21
C CYS A 243 2.02 -6.61 2.73
N GLN A 244 2.82 -7.24 3.59
CA GLN A 244 2.50 -8.55 4.19
C GLN A 244 1.93 -8.43 5.60
N SER A 245 2.05 -7.25 6.22
CA SER A 245 1.57 -6.98 7.57
C SER A 245 0.88 -5.64 7.68
N ILE A 246 0.00 -5.50 8.69
CA ILE A 246 -0.66 -4.25 9.04
C ILE A 246 0.38 -3.16 9.35
N ASN A 247 1.45 -3.50 10.08
CA ASN A 247 2.51 -2.55 10.43
C ASN A 247 3.26 -2.03 9.20
N GLU A 248 3.55 -2.90 8.22
CA GLU A 248 4.19 -2.48 6.98
C GLU A 248 3.28 -1.53 6.18
N ARG A 249 1.99 -1.87 6.08
CA ARG A 249 1.00 -1.01 5.40
C ARG A 249 0.83 0.33 6.11
N ALA A 250 0.77 0.33 7.45
CA ALA A 250 0.72 1.54 8.25
C ALA A 250 1.96 2.41 8.06
N PHE A 251 3.16 1.81 8.02
CA PHE A 251 4.41 2.51 7.76
C PHE A 251 4.36 3.23 6.40
N TRP A 252 4.00 2.54 5.32
CA TRP A 252 3.97 3.14 3.98
C TRP A 252 2.87 4.19 3.85
N LEU A 253 1.67 3.94 4.36
CA LEU A 253 0.60 4.95 4.39
C LEU A 253 1.03 6.20 5.15
N THR A 254 1.67 6.04 6.31
CA THR A 254 2.19 7.17 7.09
C THR A 254 3.20 7.98 6.29
N ARG A 255 4.12 7.32 5.56
CA ARG A 255 5.10 8.01 4.71
C ARG A 255 4.48 8.75 3.54
N ILE A 256 3.37 8.26 3.00
CA ILE A 256 2.65 8.91 1.91
C ILE A 256 1.88 10.13 2.43
N LEU A 257 1.23 10.03 3.59
CA LEU A 257 0.29 11.03 4.08
C LEU A 257 0.96 12.13 4.93
N LYS A 258 1.73 11.78 5.96
CA LYS A 258 2.26 12.75 6.95
C LYS A 258 3.08 13.92 6.41
N PRO A 259 3.78 13.83 5.25
CA PRO A 259 4.45 14.99 4.68
C PRO A 259 3.50 16.14 4.28
N TRP A 260 2.20 15.90 4.22
CA TRP A 260 1.21 16.85 3.74
C TRP A 260 0.35 17.43 4.89
N PRO A 261 -0.19 18.65 4.75
CA PRO A 261 -1.19 19.19 5.67
C PRO A 261 -2.44 18.32 5.76
N MET A 262 -3.21 18.44 6.85
CA MET A 262 -4.35 17.56 7.16
C MET A 262 -5.35 17.40 6.00
N VAL A 263 -5.80 18.50 5.39
CA VAL A 263 -6.72 18.51 4.23
C VAL A 263 -6.15 17.72 3.04
N HIS A 264 -4.83 17.78 2.83
CA HIS A 264 -4.19 17.03 1.74
C HIS A 264 -4.00 15.55 2.11
N GLN A 265 -3.91 15.21 3.41
CA GLN A 265 -3.87 13.81 3.86
C GLN A 265 -5.20 13.12 3.58
N SER A 266 -6.33 13.73 3.92
CA SER A 266 -7.66 13.17 3.63
C SER A 266 -7.86 13.01 2.12
N ARG A 267 -7.50 14.03 1.34
CA ARG A 267 -7.59 13.99 -0.11
C ARG A 267 -6.73 12.89 -0.74
N LEU A 268 -5.49 12.71 -0.27
CA LEU A 268 -4.64 11.62 -0.75
C LEU A 268 -5.20 10.26 -0.37
N LEU A 269 -5.77 10.12 0.83
CA LEU A 269 -6.43 8.90 1.24
C LEU A 269 -7.60 8.56 0.31
N TYR A 270 -8.39 9.55 -0.08
CA TYR A 270 -9.46 9.38 -1.08
C TYR A 270 -8.91 8.99 -2.46
N ILE A 271 -7.84 9.62 -2.94
CA ILE A 271 -7.21 9.22 -4.21
C ILE A 271 -6.76 7.75 -4.17
N LEU A 272 -6.22 7.30 -3.04
CA LEU A 272 -5.72 5.93 -2.88
C LEU A 272 -6.85 4.89 -2.80
N TYR A 273 -7.95 5.19 -2.11
CA TYR A 273 -8.94 4.18 -1.73
C TYR A 273 -10.40 4.51 -2.06
N GLY A 274 -10.68 5.71 -2.53
CA GLY A 274 -12.02 6.10 -3.00
C GLY A 274 -12.47 5.31 -4.24
N PRO A 275 -13.76 5.36 -4.56
CA PRO A 275 -14.35 4.67 -5.70
C PRO A 275 -13.73 5.13 -7.03
N THR A 276 -13.69 4.22 -8.00
CA THR A 276 -13.15 4.48 -9.33
C THR A 276 -13.98 3.84 -10.42
N LEU A 277 -14.15 4.55 -11.55
CA LEU A 277 -14.74 4.04 -12.78
C LEU A 277 -13.81 4.40 -13.94
N GLU A 278 -13.57 3.45 -14.85
CA GLU A 278 -12.77 3.67 -16.07
C GLU A 278 -11.43 4.40 -15.88
N GLU A 279 -10.74 4.15 -14.75
CA GLU A 279 -9.44 4.76 -14.41
C GLU A 279 -9.52 6.23 -13.98
N GLU A 280 -10.68 6.65 -13.49
CA GLU A 280 -10.88 7.96 -12.86
C GLU A 280 -11.34 7.80 -11.41
N ILE A 281 -10.97 8.77 -10.57
CA ILE A 281 -11.45 8.85 -9.20
C ILE A 281 -12.83 9.50 -9.21
N LEU A 282 -13.84 8.82 -8.68
CA LEU A 282 -15.20 9.34 -8.61
C LEU A 282 -15.35 10.25 -7.39
N TRP A 283 -15.03 11.53 -7.54
CA TRP A 283 -15.02 12.49 -6.42
C TRP A 283 -16.41 12.80 -5.84
N TYR A 284 -17.43 12.91 -6.68
CA TYR A 284 -18.78 13.32 -6.26
C TYR A 284 -19.72 12.15 -5.99
N GLU A 285 -19.28 10.91 -6.25
CA GLU A 285 -20.10 9.70 -6.05
C GLU A 285 -20.69 9.62 -4.63
N LEU A 286 -19.89 9.98 -3.62
CA LEU A 286 -20.33 9.91 -2.22
C LEU A 286 -21.09 11.16 -1.75
N CYS A 287 -21.19 12.17 -2.61
CA CYS A 287 -21.97 13.40 -2.38
C CYS A 287 -23.37 13.29 -3.01
N GLU A 288 -23.52 12.48 -4.06
CA GLU A 288 -24.73 12.43 -4.88
C GLU A 288 -25.48 11.10 -4.76
N ASN A 289 -24.76 9.98 -4.56
CA ASN A 289 -25.34 8.64 -4.59
C ASN A 289 -25.12 7.89 -3.27
N THR A 290 -26.07 7.04 -2.90
CA THR A 290 -25.94 6.11 -1.75
C THR A 290 -25.87 4.67 -2.24
N PRO A 291 -25.15 3.77 -1.53
CA PRO A 291 -25.18 2.35 -1.84
C PRO A 291 -26.59 1.77 -1.66
N ILE A 292 -27.00 0.92 -2.59
CA ILE A 292 -28.29 0.21 -2.53
C ILE A 292 -28.24 -0.91 -1.50
N ASP A 293 -27.07 -1.54 -1.32
CA ASP A 293 -26.89 -2.68 -0.43
C ASP A 293 -25.52 -2.71 0.27
N SER A 294 -25.36 -3.70 1.15
CA SER A 294 -24.13 -3.93 1.91
C SER A 294 -22.93 -4.29 1.04
N GLU A 295 -23.13 -4.92 -0.13
CA GLU A 295 -22.05 -5.31 -1.03
C GLU A 295 -21.47 -4.09 -1.73
N GLN A 296 -22.32 -3.21 -2.26
CA GLN A 296 -21.93 -1.94 -2.85
C GLN A 296 -21.28 -1.04 -1.80
N SER A 297 -21.82 -1.02 -0.57
CA SER A 297 -21.19 -0.30 0.55
C SER A 297 -19.77 -0.81 0.82
N ALA A 298 -19.58 -2.13 0.93
CA ALA A 298 -18.26 -2.72 1.12
C ALA A 298 -17.30 -2.38 -0.05
N LYS A 299 -17.80 -2.32 -1.28
CA LYS A 299 -17.01 -1.92 -2.46
C LYS A 299 -16.60 -0.46 -2.44
N HIS A 300 -17.49 0.46 -2.03
CA HIS A 300 -17.22 1.90 -2.02
C HIS A 300 -16.33 2.32 -0.84
N PHE A 301 -16.53 1.72 0.33
CA PHE A 301 -15.92 2.18 1.58
C PHE A 301 -14.92 1.20 2.20
N GLY A 302 -14.94 -0.09 1.82
CA GLY A 302 -14.20 -1.13 2.54
C GLY A 302 -12.70 -0.92 2.58
N GLU A 303 -12.06 -0.58 1.45
CA GLU A 303 -10.62 -0.31 1.43
C GLU A 303 -10.25 0.98 2.20
N LEU A 304 -11.13 1.99 2.15
CA LEU A 304 -10.94 3.27 2.82
C LEU A 304 -11.07 3.11 4.35
N ALA A 305 -12.11 2.42 4.81
CA ALA A 305 -12.31 2.04 6.21
C ALA A 305 -11.13 1.21 6.73
N ASN A 306 -10.68 0.22 5.95
CA ASN A 306 -9.52 -0.59 6.32
C ASN A 306 -8.25 0.27 6.45
N ALA A 307 -8.03 1.24 5.57
CA ALA A 307 -6.89 2.15 5.69
C ALA A 307 -6.96 2.99 6.97
N LEU A 308 -8.13 3.53 7.33
CA LEU A 308 -8.34 4.28 8.56
C LEU A 308 -8.09 3.42 9.81
N GLN A 309 -8.58 2.18 9.83
CA GLN A 309 -8.30 1.22 10.90
C GLN A 309 -6.81 0.92 11.05
N ILE A 310 -6.10 0.72 9.93
CA ILE A 310 -4.66 0.48 9.93
C ILE A 310 -3.91 1.67 10.55
N LEU A 311 -4.30 2.90 10.20
CA LEU A 311 -3.69 4.11 10.77
C LEU A 311 -4.02 4.26 12.26
N HIS A 312 -5.26 4.02 12.66
CA HIS A 312 -5.71 4.06 14.06
C HIS A 312 -4.94 3.05 14.93
N CYS A 313 -4.69 1.85 14.40
CA CYS A 313 -3.88 0.82 15.06
C CYS A 313 -2.37 1.10 15.06
N TYR A 314 -1.93 2.28 14.60
CA TYR A 314 -0.53 2.67 14.52
C TYR A 314 -0.21 3.93 15.37
N PRO A 315 -0.29 3.82 16.71
CA PRO A 315 -0.25 4.96 17.63
C PRO A 315 1.11 5.67 17.70
N LYS A 316 2.17 5.07 17.14
CA LYS A 316 3.50 5.68 17.07
C LYS A 316 3.50 7.00 16.28
N GLU A 317 2.62 7.12 15.27
CA GLU A 317 2.59 8.25 14.35
C GLU A 317 1.20 8.90 14.24
N TRP A 318 0.14 8.19 14.66
CA TRP A 318 -1.24 8.64 14.56
C TRP A 318 -1.92 8.67 15.93
N SER A 319 -2.36 9.86 16.34
CA SER A 319 -3.26 10.02 17.48
C SER A 319 -4.72 9.84 17.06
N GLU A 320 -5.60 9.60 18.02
CA GLU A 320 -7.05 9.57 17.79
C GLU A 320 -7.53 10.87 17.13
N ASP A 321 -7.05 12.03 17.61
CA ASP A 321 -7.38 13.33 17.03
C ASP A 321 -6.95 13.45 15.57
N ASN A 322 -5.82 12.86 15.18
CA ASN A 322 -5.41 12.85 13.78
C ASN A 322 -6.38 12.03 12.92
N ILE A 323 -6.83 10.87 13.39
CA ILE A 323 -7.77 10.02 12.65
C ILE A 323 -9.12 10.72 12.49
N ILE A 324 -9.63 11.33 13.57
CA ILE A 324 -10.87 12.12 13.53
C ILE A 324 -10.73 13.31 12.57
N SER A 325 -9.61 14.04 12.64
CA SER A 325 -9.39 15.18 11.73
C SER A 325 -9.33 14.74 10.27
N VAL A 326 -8.67 13.62 9.96
CA VAL A 326 -8.64 13.07 8.60
C VAL A 326 -10.06 12.68 8.15
N LEU A 327 -10.82 12.04 9.03
CA LEU A 327 -12.21 11.65 8.74
C LEU A 327 -13.10 12.86 8.49
N ASP A 328 -13.05 13.88 9.33
CA ASP A 328 -13.79 15.14 9.15
C ASP A 328 -13.48 15.76 7.79
N GLU A 329 -12.20 15.94 7.47
CA GLU A 329 -11.76 16.53 6.20
C GLU A 329 -12.09 15.64 4.99
N LEU A 330 -12.15 14.32 5.16
CA LEU A 330 -12.49 13.37 4.12
C LEU A 330 -13.97 13.47 3.75
N THR A 331 -14.85 13.55 4.75
CA THR A 331 -16.31 13.60 4.55
C THR A 331 -16.82 14.98 4.14
N SER A 332 -15.96 16.00 4.15
CA SER A 332 -16.29 17.37 3.75
C SER A 332 -15.65 17.79 2.42
N SER A 333 -15.02 16.86 1.68
CA SER A 333 -14.36 17.13 0.40
C SER A 333 -14.67 16.02 -0.62
N PRO A 334 -14.97 16.33 -1.90
CA PRO A 334 -14.94 17.65 -2.54
C PRO A 334 -16.08 18.58 -2.06
N ASP A 335 -17.25 17.99 -1.80
CA ASP A 335 -18.40 18.57 -1.14
C ASP A 335 -18.73 17.71 0.08
N GLU A 336 -19.71 18.14 0.88
CA GLU A 336 -20.19 17.36 2.01
C GLU A 336 -20.80 16.04 1.54
N TRP A 337 -20.32 14.93 2.08
CA TRP A 337 -20.86 13.62 1.76
C TRP A 337 -22.26 13.48 2.34
N LEU A 338 -23.09 12.66 1.68
CA LEU A 338 -24.39 12.29 2.22
C LEU A 338 -24.20 11.62 3.60
N ALA A 339 -25.03 12.00 4.58
CA ALA A 339 -24.94 11.46 5.94
C ALA A 339 -25.08 9.92 5.97
N GLU A 340 -25.81 9.34 5.01
CA GLU A 340 -25.90 7.90 4.78
C GLU A 340 -24.54 7.27 4.41
N ASN A 341 -23.77 7.93 3.54
CA ASN A 341 -22.42 7.50 3.16
C ASN A 341 -21.43 7.60 4.32
N VAL A 342 -21.54 8.66 5.13
CA VAL A 342 -20.75 8.79 6.36
C VAL A 342 -21.07 7.64 7.32
N ALA A 343 -22.35 7.31 7.51
CA ALA A 343 -22.77 6.19 8.35
C ALA A 343 -22.21 4.85 7.84
N HIS A 344 -22.30 4.57 6.53
CA HIS A 344 -21.72 3.37 5.91
C HIS A 344 -20.21 3.26 6.18
N LEU A 345 -19.44 4.33 5.94
CA LEU A 345 -18.00 4.35 6.23
C LEU A 345 -17.72 4.07 7.71
N LEU A 346 -18.46 4.73 8.61
CA LEU A 346 -18.24 4.61 10.04
C LEU A 346 -18.57 3.20 10.55
N ILE A 347 -19.63 2.54 10.05
CA ILE A 347 -19.91 1.12 10.37
C ILE A 347 -18.69 0.25 10.03
N LEU A 348 -18.12 0.44 8.85
CA LEU A 348 -16.98 -0.35 8.39
C LEU A 348 -15.68 0.00 9.12
N CYS A 349 -15.55 1.21 9.66
CA CYS A 349 -14.41 1.60 10.50
C CYS A 349 -14.44 0.94 11.88
N GLY A 350 -15.61 0.56 12.37
CA GLY A 350 -15.82 -0.15 13.64
C GLY A 350 -15.94 0.78 14.86
N ASP A 351 -16.48 0.20 15.94
CA ASP A 351 -17.06 0.88 17.11
C ASP A 351 -16.19 1.96 17.73
N LEU A 352 -14.87 1.71 17.82
CA LEU A 352 -13.92 2.62 18.45
C LEU A 352 -13.81 3.93 17.67
N ILE A 353 -13.56 3.85 16.35
CA ILE A 353 -13.42 5.04 15.50
C ILE A 353 -14.77 5.75 15.39
N THR A 354 -15.85 5.00 15.18
CA THR A 354 -17.23 5.53 15.11
C THR A 354 -17.59 6.32 16.35
N SER A 355 -17.44 5.72 17.54
CA SER A 355 -17.81 6.37 18.80
C SER A 355 -17.01 7.64 19.01
N LYS A 356 -15.69 7.59 18.76
CA LYS A 356 -14.80 8.74 18.94
C LYS A 356 -15.14 9.90 18.00
N MET A 357 -15.41 9.61 16.73
CA MET A 357 -15.85 10.61 15.74
C MET A 357 -17.14 11.30 16.19
N LEU A 358 -18.16 10.54 16.56
CA LEU A 358 -19.47 11.09 16.93
C LEU A 358 -19.45 11.83 18.27
N ILE A 359 -18.68 11.32 19.24
CA ILE A 359 -18.43 12.04 20.50
C ILE A 359 -17.72 13.36 20.23
N SER A 360 -16.74 13.40 19.32
CA SER A 360 -16.07 14.65 18.93
C SER A 360 -17.07 15.67 18.35
N LYS A 361 -18.03 15.24 17.51
CA LYS A 361 -19.11 16.13 17.02
C LYS A 361 -19.95 16.69 18.18
N ALA A 362 -20.33 15.83 19.13
CA ALA A 362 -21.14 16.21 20.29
C ALA A 362 -20.44 17.24 21.19
N ILE A 363 -19.17 17.00 21.52
CA ILE A 363 -18.36 17.89 22.38
C ILE A 363 -18.20 19.26 21.70
N ASN A 364 -17.93 19.27 20.40
CA ASN A 364 -17.78 20.50 19.61
C ASN A 364 -19.11 21.22 19.29
N GLY A 365 -20.25 20.70 19.77
CA GLY A 365 -21.57 21.34 19.60
C GLY A 365 -22.15 21.25 18.19
N ARG A 366 -21.63 20.35 17.32
CA ARG A 366 -22.14 20.10 15.97
C ARG A 366 -23.38 19.19 16.01
N ILE A 367 -24.43 19.64 16.71
CA ILE A 367 -25.62 18.82 17.00
C ILE A 367 -26.42 18.48 15.74
N MET A 368 -26.55 19.40 14.79
CA MET A 368 -27.30 19.15 13.55
C MET A 368 -26.63 18.06 12.71
N GLU A 369 -25.32 18.18 12.48
CA GLU A 369 -24.53 17.18 11.75
C GLU A 369 -24.58 15.81 12.45
N LEU A 370 -24.39 15.79 13.78
CA LEU A 370 -24.50 14.57 14.57
C LEU A 370 -25.88 13.92 14.47
N SER A 371 -26.95 14.72 14.45
CA SER A 371 -28.33 14.23 14.33
C SER A 371 -28.59 13.65 12.96
N SER A 372 -28.14 14.33 11.90
CA SER A 372 -28.21 13.83 10.52
C SER A 372 -27.51 12.48 10.39
N ILE A 373 -26.26 12.36 10.84
CA ILE A 373 -25.49 11.10 10.82
C ILE A 373 -26.19 10.01 11.65
N THR A 374 -26.71 10.33 12.84
CA THR A 374 -27.40 9.37 13.71
C THR A 374 -28.69 8.84 13.07
N THR A 375 -29.48 9.71 12.45
CA THR A 375 -30.67 9.35 11.69
C THR A 375 -30.29 8.41 10.55
N SER A 376 -29.29 8.79 9.74
CA SER A 376 -28.76 7.95 8.66
C SER A 376 -28.23 6.60 9.15
N PHE A 377 -27.58 6.52 10.30
CA PHE A 377 -27.17 5.25 10.91
C PHE A 377 -28.34 4.30 11.15
N CYS A 378 -29.46 4.81 11.66
CA CYS A 378 -30.67 4.01 11.87
C CYS A 378 -31.18 3.43 10.54
N VAL A 379 -31.21 4.27 9.51
CA VAL A 379 -31.67 3.91 8.16
C VAL A 379 -30.78 2.86 7.54
N VAL A 380 -29.45 3.08 7.56
CA VAL A 380 -28.46 2.11 7.06
C VAL A 380 -28.56 0.78 7.80
N CYS A 381 -28.81 0.79 9.11
CA CYS A 381 -29.02 -0.44 9.86
C CYS A 381 -30.27 -1.19 9.38
N VAL A 382 -31.39 -0.50 9.18
CA VAL A 382 -32.61 -1.14 8.66
C VAL A 382 -32.40 -1.67 7.24
N LYS A 383 -31.86 -0.84 6.32
CA LYS A 383 -31.56 -1.23 4.94
C LYS A 383 -30.73 -2.51 4.85
N ASN A 384 -29.72 -2.64 5.71
CA ASN A 384 -28.81 -3.79 5.74
C ASN A 384 -29.19 -4.88 6.75
N SER A 385 -30.40 -4.81 7.33
CA SER A 385 -30.89 -5.78 8.33
C SER A 385 -29.98 -5.92 9.56
N PHE A 386 -29.26 -4.87 9.95
CA PHE A 386 -28.50 -4.79 11.19
C PHE A 386 -29.39 -4.41 12.38
N SER A 387 -29.02 -4.86 13.58
CA SER A 387 -29.74 -4.51 14.80
C SER A 387 -29.49 -3.06 15.20
N LEU A 388 -30.56 -2.28 15.42
CA LEU A 388 -30.46 -0.92 15.98
C LEU A 388 -29.89 -0.90 17.40
N SER A 389 -29.72 -2.04 18.07
CA SER A 389 -29.06 -2.12 19.38
C SER A 389 -27.63 -1.56 19.33
N TYR A 390 -26.96 -1.68 18.18
CA TYR A 390 -25.67 -1.04 17.93
C TYR A 390 -25.77 0.50 18.02
N VAL A 391 -26.72 1.08 17.29
CA VAL A 391 -26.97 2.53 17.28
C VAL A 391 -27.33 3.04 18.67
N MET A 392 -28.11 2.28 19.44
CA MET A 392 -28.45 2.66 20.82
C MET A 392 -27.24 2.70 21.74
N THR A 393 -26.30 1.78 21.59
CA THR A 393 -25.05 1.77 22.37
C THR A 393 -24.19 3.00 22.03
N MET A 394 -24.08 3.31 20.74
CA MET A 394 -23.40 4.50 20.25
C MET A 394 -24.03 5.79 20.79
N ILE A 395 -25.37 5.89 20.79
CA ILE A 395 -26.10 7.03 21.37
C ILE A 395 -25.84 7.15 22.86
N GLN A 396 -25.83 6.04 23.61
CA GLN A 396 -25.51 6.08 25.03
C GLN A 396 -24.11 6.66 25.27
N ASN A 397 -23.11 6.22 24.50
CA ASN A 397 -21.74 6.75 24.59
C ASN A 397 -21.68 8.26 24.29
N ILE A 398 -22.44 8.72 23.30
CA ILE A 398 -22.57 10.14 22.97
C ILE A 398 -23.15 10.91 24.15
N LEU A 399 -24.27 10.44 24.72
CA LEU A 399 -24.95 11.10 25.82
C LEU A 399 -24.09 11.16 27.08
N ASP A 400 -23.36 10.09 27.37
CA ASP A 400 -22.44 10.01 28.51
C ASP A 400 -21.31 11.04 28.39
N ALA A 401 -20.85 11.33 27.17
CA ALA A 401 -19.86 12.36 26.89
C ALA A 401 -20.42 13.81 26.90
N MET A 402 -21.74 13.98 26.88
CA MET A 402 -22.39 15.29 26.94
C MET A 402 -22.67 15.69 28.38
N ASP A 403 -22.03 16.75 28.88
CA ASP A 403 -22.18 17.19 30.28
C ASP A 403 -23.49 17.93 30.59
N ASN A 404 -24.28 18.30 29.56
CA ASN A 404 -25.43 19.19 29.71
C ASN A 404 -26.74 18.53 29.27
N GLY A 405 -27.68 18.36 30.20
CA GLY A 405 -29.02 17.81 29.93
C GLY A 405 -29.80 18.57 28.85
N LYS A 406 -29.63 19.89 28.73
CA LYS A 406 -30.24 20.69 27.65
C LYS A 406 -29.69 20.32 26.27
N LYS A 407 -28.37 20.08 26.16
CA LYS A 407 -27.76 19.65 24.90
C LYS A 407 -28.20 18.23 24.54
N ARG A 408 -28.34 17.33 25.51
CA ARG A 408 -28.88 15.97 25.32
C ARG A 408 -30.30 16.01 24.77
N LEU A 409 -31.17 16.85 25.35
CA LEU A 409 -32.55 17.04 24.87
C LEU A 409 -32.57 17.64 23.45
N GLN A 410 -31.74 18.65 23.20
CA GLN A 410 -31.63 19.27 21.88
C GLN A 410 -31.20 18.25 20.81
N PHE A 411 -30.26 17.37 21.13
CA PHE A 411 -29.84 16.29 20.23
C PHE A 411 -30.99 15.34 19.89
N PHE A 412 -31.73 14.82 20.88
CA PHE A 412 -32.86 13.95 20.61
C PHE A 412 -33.97 14.63 19.78
N ASN A 413 -34.31 15.88 20.11
CA ASN A 413 -35.28 16.63 19.34
C ASN A 413 -34.82 16.80 17.89
N SER A 414 -33.55 17.15 17.69
CA SER A 414 -32.97 17.31 16.36
C SER A 414 -32.97 15.99 15.57
N VAL A 415 -32.72 14.84 16.18
CA VAL A 415 -32.83 13.52 15.51
C VAL A 415 -34.27 13.26 15.05
N MET A 416 -35.26 13.54 15.90
CA MET A 416 -36.67 13.37 15.54
C MET A 416 -37.11 14.34 14.45
N ASP A 417 -36.64 15.59 14.50
CA ASP A 417 -36.88 16.59 13.46
C ASP A 417 -36.25 16.15 12.12
N MET A 418 -35.02 15.60 12.12
CA MET A 418 -34.39 15.05 10.90
C MET A 418 -35.20 13.90 10.28
N PHE A 419 -35.70 12.96 11.10
CA PHE A 419 -36.60 11.91 10.58
C PHE A 419 -37.86 12.52 9.97
N ARG A 420 -38.47 13.51 10.63
CA ARG A 420 -39.67 14.18 10.11
C ARG A 420 -39.39 14.85 8.76
N GLU A 421 -38.33 15.63 8.66
CA GLU A 421 -37.95 16.34 7.42
C GLU A 421 -37.71 15.36 6.28
N LEU A 422 -36.88 14.33 6.48
CA LEU A 422 -36.59 13.37 5.41
C LEU A 422 -37.82 12.56 4.96
N ILE A 423 -38.73 12.22 5.87
CA ILE A 423 -39.98 11.52 5.53
C ILE A 423 -40.91 12.43 4.72
N LEU A 424 -40.99 13.72 5.07
CA LEU A 424 -41.80 14.70 4.33
C LEU A 424 -41.19 14.96 2.95
N ASP A 425 -39.88 15.18 2.88
CA ASP A 425 -39.18 15.41 1.61
C ASP A 425 -39.41 14.23 0.66
N MET A 426 -39.24 12.99 1.14
CA MET A 426 -39.53 11.84 0.29
C MET A 426 -40.99 11.77 -0.10
N HIS A 427 -41.95 12.09 0.77
CA HIS A 427 -43.37 12.09 0.40
C HIS A 427 -43.71 13.16 -0.66
N GLU A 428 -43.14 14.36 -0.54
CA GLU A 428 -43.40 15.49 -1.44
C GLU A 428 -42.73 15.33 -2.81
N PHE A 429 -41.54 14.72 -2.85
CA PHE A 429 -40.73 14.57 -4.06
C PHE A 429 -40.72 13.15 -4.65
N SER A 430 -41.53 12.22 -4.12
CA SER A 430 -41.70 10.88 -4.71
C SER A 430 -42.35 10.98 -6.09
N ASP A 431 -41.64 10.60 -7.15
CA ASP A 431 -42.24 10.42 -8.47
C ASP A 431 -43.11 9.12 -8.44
N PRO A 432 -44.41 9.18 -8.79
CA PRO A 432 -45.29 8.01 -8.77
C PRO A 432 -44.86 6.87 -9.71
N GLU A 433 -43.97 7.12 -10.67
CA GLU A 433 -43.38 6.07 -11.51
C GLU A 433 -42.08 5.47 -10.94
N ASP A 434 -41.56 6.01 -9.84
CA ASP A 434 -40.27 5.61 -9.31
C ASP A 434 -40.32 4.33 -8.47
N THR A 435 -39.33 3.45 -8.68
CA THR A 435 -39.23 2.16 -7.97
C THR A 435 -38.64 2.30 -6.56
N HIS A 436 -38.41 3.53 -6.09
CA HIS A 436 -37.95 3.90 -4.75
C HIS A 436 -38.98 3.68 -3.61
N GLY A 437 -40.07 2.94 -3.85
CA GLY A 437 -41.09 2.64 -2.85
C GLY A 437 -40.57 2.01 -1.54
N ASN A 438 -39.36 1.46 -1.55
CA ASN A 438 -38.72 0.92 -0.35
C ASN A 438 -38.04 1.97 0.54
N ASP A 439 -37.65 3.14 0.02
CA ASP A 439 -36.92 4.13 0.83
C ASP A 439 -37.81 4.72 1.93
N MET A 440 -39.06 5.05 1.60
CA MET A 440 -40.06 5.48 2.60
C MET A 440 -40.32 4.39 3.64
N TYR A 441 -40.37 3.13 3.22
CA TYR A 441 -40.49 2.00 4.12
C TYR A 441 -39.30 1.92 5.10
N TYR A 442 -38.07 2.09 4.61
CA TYR A 442 -36.87 2.06 5.46
C TYR A 442 -36.85 3.22 6.46
N MET A 443 -37.23 4.42 6.05
CA MET A 443 -37.26 5.60 6.92
C MET A 443 -38.29 5.45 8.05
N VAL A 444 -39.52 5.07 7.70
CA VAL A 444 -40.59 4.86 8.69
C VAL A 444 -40.25 3.72 9.65
N THR A 445 -39.68 2.63 9.13
CA THR A 445 -39.24 1.50 9.95
C THR A 445 -38.10 1.88 10.88
N ALA A 446 -37.11 2.65 10.40
CA ALA A 446 -36.00 3.15 11.21
C ALA A 446 -36.50 4.05 12.35
N LEU A 447 -37.40 4.99 12.06
CA LEU A 447 -38.04 5.85 13.06
C LEU A 447 -38.81 5.03 14.10
N ALA A 448 -39.59 4.05 13.67
CA ALA A 448 -40.40 3.21 14.55
C ALA A 448 -39.52 2.38 15.50
N GLU A 449 -38.49 1.69 14.98
CA GLU A 449 -37.59 0.88 15.79
C GLU A 449 -36.71 1.74 16.71
N PHE A 450 -36.27 2.91 16.24
CA PHE A 450 -35.56 3.89 17.06
C PHE A 450 -36.40 4.36 18.26
N THR A 451 -37.63 4.79 17.99
CA THR A 451 -38.57 5.28 19.02
C THR A 451 -38.91 4.17 20.01
N LYS A 452 -39.16 2.96 19.53
CA LYS A 452 -39.40 1.77 20.37
C LYS A 452 -38.22 1.49 21.31
N LYS A 453 -36.98 1.59 20.81
CA LYS A 453 -35.78 1.41 21.64
C LYS A 453 -35.59 2.52 22.67
N ILE A 454 -35.86 3.78 22.31
CA ILE A 454 -35.84 4.89 23.27
C ILE A 454 -36.86 4.67 24.38
N ILE A 455 -38.10 4.30 24.05
CA ILE A 455 -39.15 4.02 25.04
C ILE A 455 -38.72 2.88 25.96
N GLN A 456 -38.16 1.79 25.41
CA GLN A 456 -37.65 0.68 26.22
C GLN A 456 -36.55 1.13 27.19
N LEU A 457 -35.67 2.05 26.80
CA LEU A 457 -34.64 2.60 27.68
C LEU A 457 -35.23 3.53 28.74
N ALA A 458 -36.14 4.43 28.35
CA ALA A 458 -36.79 5.37 29.26
C ALA A 458 -37.58 4.65 30.37
N TYR A 459 -38.24 3.53 30.02
CA TYR A 459 -39.04 2.73 30.94
C TYR A 459 -38.36 1.43 31.39
N LYS A 460 -37.03 1.31 31.23
CA LYS A 460 -36.29 0.07 31.56
C LYS A 460 -36.57 -0.42 32.97
N ASN A 461 -36.64 0.50 33.94
CA ASN A 461 -36.92 0.21 35.35
C ASN A 461 -38.38 -0.15 35.64
N SER A 462 -39.31 0.18 34.74
CA SER A 462 -40.74 -0.12 34.86
C SER A 462 -41.14 -1.40 34.11
N ILE A 463 -40.34 -1.83 33.14
CA ILE A 463 -40.59 -3.02 32.30
C ILE A 463 -39.88 -4.27 32.85
N THR A 464 -38.83 -4.12 33.66
CA THR A 464 -38.06 -5.23 34.25
C THR A 464 -38.61 -5.75 35.60
N LEU A 465 -39.95 -5.76 35.74
CA LEU A 465 -40.64 -6.39 36.87
C LEU A 465 -40.70 -7.91 36.76
#